data_AF-A0A7U9WTW1-F1
#
_entry.id   AF-A0A7U9WTW1-F1
#
_cell.length_a   1.000
_cell.length_b   1.000
_cell.length_c   1.000
_cell.angle_alpha   90.00
_cell.angle_beta   90.00
_cell.angle_gamma   90.00
#
_symmetry.space_group_name_H-M   'P 1'
#
loop_
_entity.id
_entity.type
_entity.pdbx_description
1 polymer ?
#
loop_
_entity_poly.entity_id
_entity_poly.type
_entity_poly.pdbx_seq_one_letter_code
_entity_poly.pdbx_strand_id
1 'polypeptide(L)'
;MDITDSPIQLQNMYNRKSNTYVEHKIFPYVSLDDLRLDLMNKVRNLVKSRKPDHDWLQMSDQDILKSAGLWEKDFSSGVQGYNLAGVLLFGKDEVIRSCCPGYITDAIYRVENLDRYDDRLQVATNLIESYELLMEFVAKHTSDKFFLVDNVNTSIRDLIAREVIGNILVHRDFSSAYPAKLIVERDWLKTENWCVPRRHGNIMSDEFTPYPKNPLIQQFFANIGRTDTIGSGVRNLYKYTPIYSEGGKPELFEDDVFKISIPLNKIAAESVKESKTLSKREQKIYDMICENIHLSVEQVMAELDISRATVFRDYAKIKRITGASYDKNTSTWTL
;
A
#
# COMPACT_ATOMS: atom_id res chain seq x y z
N MET A 1 -23.81 -5.90 13.31
CA MET A 1 -22.84 -6.95 12.98
C MET A 1 -22.25 -7.39 14.30
N ASP A 2 -22.50 -8.63 14.72
CA ASP A 2 -21.91 -9.18 15.94
C ASP A 2 -20.43 -9.47 15.68
N ILE A 3 -19.56 -8.84 16.45
CA ILE A 3 -18.09 -8.91 16.30
C ILE A 3 -17.45 -9.70 17.46
N THR A 4 -18.25 -10.22 18.39
CA THR A 4 -17.76 -10.89 19.60
C THR A 4 -17.15 -12.27 19.30
N ASP A 5 -17.54 -12.89 18.18
CA ASP A 5 -17.01 -14.18 17.72
C ASP A 5 -15.71 -14.07 16.91
N SER A 6 -15.19 -12.87 16.65
CA SER A 6 -13.94 -12.67 15.89
C SER A 6 -12.88 -11.99 16.77
N PRO A 7 -11.96 -12.77 17.37
CA PRO A 7 -10.87 -12.25 18.20
C PRO A 7 -10.04 -11.17 17.49
N ILE A 8 -9.86 -11.30 16.18
CA ILE A 8 -9.14 -10.32 15.34
C ILE A 8 -9.91 -8.99 15.28
N GLN A 9 -11.22 -9.02 15.06
CA GLN A 9 -12.04 -7.79 14.99
C GLN A 9 -12.15 -7.10 16.35
N LEU A 10 -12.22 -7.87 17.45
CA LEU A 10 -12.19 -7.37 18.81
C LEU A 10 -10.85 -6.69 19.17
N GLN A 11 -9.72 -7.34 18.86
CA GLN A 11 -8.39 -6.75 19.04
C GLN A 11 -8.23 -5.47 18.22
N ASN A 12 -8.69 -5.48 16.96
CA ASN A 12 -8.67 -4.31 16.10
C ASN A 12 -9.51 -3.15 16.68
N MET A 13 -10.68 -3.44 17.24
CA MET A 13 -11.50 -2.42 17.92
C MET A 13 -10.78 -1.85 19.15
N TYR A 14 -10.14 -2.69 19.95
CA TYR A 14 -9.41 -2.26 21.14
C TYR A 14 -8.22 -1.36 20.77
N ASN A 15 -7.40 -1.78 19.79
CA ASN A 15 -6.27 -1.00 19.30
C ASN A 15 -6.72 0.36 18.75
N ARG A 16 -7.84 0.41 18.02
CA ARG A 16 -8.44 1.66 17.51
C ARG A 16 -8.89 2.60 18.63
N LYS A 17 -9.42 2.07 19.74
CA LYS A 17 -9.86 2.87 20.90
C LYS A 17 -8.70 3.35 21.77
N SER A 18 -7.60 2.59 21.84
CA SER A 18 -6.44 2.90 22.69
C SER A 18 -5.59 4.06 22.20
N ASN A 19 -5.73 4.47 20.93
CA ASN A 19 -4.94 5.55 20.28
C ASN A 19 -3.42 5.39 20.49
N THR A 20 -2.96 4.16 20.69
CA THR A 20 -1.58 3.83 21.04
C THR A 20 -0.85 3.41 19.77
N TYR A 21 0.19 4.15 19.43
CA TYR A 21 1.13 3.73 18.38
C TYR A 21 1.96 2.56 18.90
N VAL A 22 1.81 1.39 18.29
CA VAL A 22 2.44 0.16 18.77
C VAL A 22 3.96 0.22 18.60
N GLU A 23 4.43 1.05 17.68
CA GLU A 23 5.82 1.37 17.38
C GLU A 23 6.56 1.99 18.58
N HIS A 24 5.83 2.64 19.50
CA HIS A 24 6.39 3.23 20.73
C HIS A 24 6.49 2.23 21.88
N LYS A 25 6.07 0.96 21.70
CA LYS A 25 6.21 -0.06 22.74
C LYS A 25 7.68 -0.23 23.11
N ILE A 26 8.03 0.09 24.36
CA ILE A 26 9.39 0.01 24.89
C ILE A 26 9.74 -1.44 25.24
N PHE A 27 10.93 -1.88 24.84
CA PHE A 27 11.56 -3.14 25.22
C PHE A 27 12.79 -2.87 26.10
N PRO A 28 12.66 -2.87 27.43
CA PRO A 28 13.72 -2.42 28.35
C PRO A 28 14.99 -3.28 28.33
N TYR A 29 14.87 -4.51 27.82
CA TYR A 29 15.95 -5.49 27.78
C TYR A 29 16.60 -5.63 26.40
N VAL A 30 16.10 -4.92 25.38
CA VAL A 30 16.81 -4.81 24.11
C VAL A 30 17.98 -3.86 24.31
N SER A 31 19.16 -4.32 23.96
CA SER A 31 20.42 -3.59 24.09
C SER A 31 21.01 -3.25 22.72
N LEU A 32 22.15 -2.57 22.70
CA LEU A 32 22.87 -2.29 21.44
C LEU A 32 23.37 -3.56 20.75
N ASP A 33 23.67 -4.62 21.52
CA ASP A 33 24.16 -5.89 20.98
C ASP A 33 23.06 -6.65 20.23
N ASP A 34 21.80 -6.30 20.44
CA ASP A 34 20.63 -6.85 19.76
C ASP A 34 20.32 -6.13 18.44
N LEU A 35 21.05 -5.04 18.15
CA LEU A 35 20.88 -4.19 16.97
C LEU A 35 22.05 -4.36 15.98
N ARG A 36 21.74 -4.27 14.70
CA ARG A 36 22.61 -4.26 13.53
C ARG A 36 23.22 -2.86 13.33
N LEU A 37 24.11 -2.46 14.24
CA LEU A 37 24.81 -1.16 14.15
C LEU A 37 25.76 -1.07 12.94
N ASP A 38 26.13 -2.20 12.33
CA ASP A 38 26.85 -2.24 11.07
C ASP A 38 26.11 -1.50 9.94
N LEU A 39 24.77 -1.39 10.02
CA LEU A 39 23.94 -0.62 9.09
C LEU A 39 24.12 0.90 9.23
N MET A 40 24.72 1.40 10.32
CA MET A 40 24.80 2.84 10.58
C MET A 40 25.68 3.56 9.55
N ASN A 41 26.72 2.91 9.05
CA ASN A 41 27.52 3.45 7.94
C ASN A 41 26.67 3.68 6.68
N LYS A 42 25.78 2.73 6.36
CA LYS A 42 24.83 2.88 5.25
C LYS A 42 23.85 4.02 5.52
N VAL A 43 23.29 4.11 6.72
CA VAL A 43 22.39 5.21 7.13
C VAL A 43 23.05 6.57 6.91
N ARG A 44 24.29 6.75 7.38
CA ARG A 44 25.04 8.00 7.19
C ARG A 44 25.27 8.32 5.71
N ASN A 45 25.59 7.33 4.88
CA ASN A 45 25.76 7.55 3.44
C ASN A 45 24.46 7.98 2.76
N LEU A 46 23.33 7.38 3.12
CA LEU A 46 22.01 7.75 2.61
C LEU A 46 21.62 9.18 3.01
N VAL A 47 21.81 9.50 4.29
CA VAL A 47 21.59 10.85 4.83
C VAL A 47 22.46 11.87 4.10
N LYS A 48 23.76 11.59 3.96
CA LYS A 48 24.71 12.48 3.26
C LYS A 48 24.29 12.72 1.81
N SER A 49 23.81 11.69 1.11
CA SER A 49 23.32 11.81 -0.26
C SER A 49 22.04 12.66 -0.36
N ARG A 50 21.19 12.63 0.68
CA ARG A 50 19.92 13.35 0.70
C ARG A 50 20.07 14.80 1.17
N LYS A 51 20.86 15.00 2.23
CA LYS A 51 21.09 16.26 2.93
C LYS A 51 22.53 16.27 3.51
N PRO A 52 23.52 16.83 2.79
CA PRO A 52 24.93 16.82 3.21
C PRO A 52 25.22 17.56 4.52
N ASP A 53 24.35 18.47 4.95
CA ASP A 53 24.43 19.29 6.16
C ASP A 53 23.60 18.72 7.32
N HIS A 54 23.20 17.44 7.27
CA HIS A 54 22.35 16.83 8.29
C HIS A 54 23.13 16.50 9.59
N ASP A 55 22.54 16.84 10.75
CA ASP A 55 23.17 16.70 12.08
C ASP A 55 23.66 15.29 12.39
N TRP A 56 22.92 14.26 11.98
CA TRP A 56 23.31 12.85 12.14
C TRP A 56 24.73 12.55 11.65
N LEU A 57 25.27 13.28 10.67
CA LEU A 57 26.62 13.05 10.17
C LEU A 57 27.73 13.33 11.21
N GLN A 58 27.44 14.13 12.24
CA GLN A 58 28.36 14.47 13.32
C GLN A 58 28.03 13.77 14.65
N MET A 59 26.90 13.07 14.72
CA MET A 59 26.43 12.39 15.93
C MET A 59 27.05 11.00 16.07
N SER A 60 27.17 10.51 17.32
CA SER A 60 27.47 9.10 17.58
C SER A 60 26.28 8.21 17.17
N ASP A 61 26.50 6.90 17.01
CA ASP A 61 25.43 5.97 16.63
C ASP A 61 24.28 5.98 17.65
N GLN A 62 24.59 6.08 18.95
CA GLN A 62 23.59 6.17 20.01
C GLN A 62 22.79 7.48 19.95
N ASP A 63 23.44 8.59 19.63
CA ASP A 63 22.78 9.90 19.52
C ASP A 63 21.87 9.96 18.28
N ILE A 64 22.21 9.26 17.20
CA ILE A 64 21.30 9.06 16.06
C ILE A 64 20.06 8.29 16.51
N LEU A 65 20.23 7.15 17.19
CA LEU A 65 19.09 6.34 17.64
C LEU A 65 18.16 7.13 18.57
N LYS A 66 18.72 7.92 19.49
CA LYS A 66 17.94 8.80 20.39
C LYS A 66 17.27 9.95 19.66
N SER A 67 17.99 10.68 18.81
CA SER A 67 17.43 11.82 18.07
C SER A 67 16.38 11.40 17.04
N ALA A 68 16.47 10.18 16.52
CA ALA A 68 15.44 9.54 15.69
C ALA A 68 14.21 9.04 16.48
N GLY A 69 14.20 9.15 17.81
CA GLY A 69 13.11 8.68 18.67
C GLY A 69 13.01 7.17 18.79
N LEU A 70 14.09 6.42 18.53
CA LEU A 70 14.12 4.95 18.60
C LEU A 70 14.43 4.42 20.01
N TRP A 71 14.93 5.31 20.88
CA TRP A 71 15.11 5.08 22.29
C TRP A 71 14.31 6.14 23.05
N GLU A 72 13.45 5.68 23.97
CA GLU A 72 12.52 6.56 24.67
C GLU A 72 12.52 6.24 26.17
N LYS A 73 12.10 7.24 26.96
CA LYS A 73 11.79 7.10 28.37
C LYS A 73 10.32 7.47 28.55
N ASP A 74 9.53 6.51 29.03
CA ASP A 74 8.18 6.78 29.50
C ASP A 74 8.27 7.51 30.84
N PHE A 75 7.88 8.78 30.84
CA PHE A 75 7.92 9.62 32.05
C PHE A 75 6.83 9.28 33.06
N SER A 76 5.79 8.54 32.67
CA SER A 76 4.72 8.12 33.57
C SER A 76 5.11 6.90 34.40
N SER A 77 5.75 5.90 33.78
CA SER A 77 6.19 4.65 34.43
C SER A 77 7.66 4.64 34.82
N GLY A 78 8.49 5.53 34.25
CA GLY A 78 9.94 5.55 34.40
C GLY A 78 10.67 4.51 33.53
N VAL A 79 9.93 3.67 32.79
CA VAL A 79 10.50 2.64 31.91
C VAL A 79 11.25 3.31 30.76
N GLN A 80 12.43 2.80 30.44
CA GLN A 80 13.29 3.32 29.38
C GLN A 80 13.88 2.18 28.56
N GLY A 81 14.12 2.42 27.27
CA GLY A 81 14.68 1.41 26.37
C GLY A 81 14.43 1.73 24.91
N TYR A 82 14.88 0.82 24.04
CA TYR A 82 14.53 0.87 22.62
C TYR A 82 13.06 0.52 22.42
N ASN A 83 12.40 1.23 21.52
CA ASN A 83 11.01 0.95 21.16
C ASN A 83 10.92 -0.01 19.97
N LEU A 84 9.70 -0.42 19.64
CA LEU A 84 9.44 -1.33 18.51
C LEU A 84 9.95 -0.75 17.18
N ALA A 85 9.86 0.56 16.95
CA ALA A 85 10.44 1.18 15.75
C ALA A 85 11.96 0.95 15.67
N GLY A 86 12.68 1.11 16.79
CA GLY A 86 14.11 0.81 16.86
C GLY A 86 14.43 -0.65 16.55
N VAL A 87 13.63 -1.58 17.10
CA VAL A 87 13.76 -3.02 16.81
C VAL A 87 13.45 -3.31 15.34
N LEU A 88 12.42 -2.71 14.74
CA LEU A 88 12.08 -2.94 13.34
C LEU A 88 13.12 -2.36 12.38
N LEU A 89 13.73 -1.22 12.70
CA LEU A 89 14.71 -0.54 11.84
C LEU A 89 16.11 -1.15 11.94
N PHE A 90 16.53 -1.59 13.13
CA PHE A 90 17.90 -2.03 13.38
C PHE A 90 18.01 -3.39 14.07
N GLY A 91 16.93 -4.03 14.50
CA GLY A 91 17.01 -5.31 15.20
C GLY A 91 17.63 -6.41 14.34
N LYS A 92 18.32 -7.35 14.98
CA LYS A 92 18.65 -8.63 14.36
C LYS A 92 17.37 -9.44 14.12
N ASP A 93 17.40 -10.34 13.14
CA ASP A 93 16.22 -11.11 12.71
C ASP A 93 15.57 -11.89 13.86
N GLU A 94 16.36 -12.47 14.76
CA GLU A 94 15.87 -13.18 15.94
C GLU A 94 15.18 -12.26 16.95
N VAL A 95 15.65 -11.02 17.08
CA VAL A 95 15.09 -10.00 17.97
C VAL A 95 13.77 -9.50 17.41
N ILE A 96 13.74 -9.19 16.11
CA ILE A 96 12.51 -8.79 15.40
C ILE A 96 11.45 -9.89 15.51
N ARG A 97 11.83 -11.15 15.27
CA ARG A 97 10.92 -12.30 15.37
C ARG A 97 10.34 -12.48 16.77
N SER A 98 11.13 -12.18 17.81
CA SER A 98 10.69 -12.23 19.20
C SER A 98 9.73 -11.08 19.54
N CYS A 99 10.07 -9.85 19.14
CA CYS A 99 9.33 -8.64 19.47
C CYS A 99 8.08 -8.42 18.60
N CYS A 100 8.09 -8.91 17.35
CA CYS A 100 7.04 -8.74 16.34
C CYS A 100 6.92 -10.00 15.45
N PRO A 101 6.41 -11.13 15.99
CA PRO A 101 6.40 -12.42 15.28
C PRO A 101 5.54 -12.45 14.00
N GLY A 102 4.56 -11.54 13.87
CA GLY A 102 3.73 -11.41 12.67
C GLY A 102 4.39 -10.62 11.53
N TYR A 103 5.58 -10.05 11.76
CA TYR A 103 6.28 -9.26 10.77
C TYR A 103 6.88 -10.13 9.68
N ILE A 104 6.22 -10.10 8.52
CA ILE A 104 6.70 -10.70 7.28
C ILE A 104 6.12 -9.95 6.08
N THR A 105 6.92 -9.77 5.04
CA THR A 105 6.48 -9.28 3.73
C THR A 105 6.77 -10.33 2.67
N ASP A 106 5.73 -10.84 2.03
CA ASP A 106 5.86 -11.78 0.92
C ASP A 106 5.94 -11.00 -0.40
N ALA A 107 7.11 -11.04 -1.05
CA ALA A 107 7.26 -10.59 -2.42
C ALA A 107 7.06 -11.77 -3.37
N ILE A 108 6.11 -11.66 -4.30
CA ILE A 108 5.62 -12.75 -5.13
C ILE A 108 5.66 -12.29 -6.58
N TYR A 109 6.24 -13.10 -7.46
CA TYR A 109 6.17 -12.95 -8.90
C TYR A 109 5.33 -14.07 -9.49
N ARG A 110 4.34 -13.71 -10.31
CA ARG A 110 3.33 -14.64 -10.84
C ARG A 110 2.88 -14.22 -12.24
N VAL A 111 3.44 -14.85 -13.26
CA VAL A 111 3.15 -14.63 -14.68
C VAL A 111 2.73 -15.94 -15.36
N GLU A 112 3.47 -17.02 -15.13
CA GLU A 112 3.21 -18.33 -15.74
C GLU A 112 2.41 -19.22 -14.79
N ASN A 113 2.89 -19.42 -13.55
CA ASN A 113 2.23 -20.28 -12.56
C ASN A 113 1.26 -19.48 -11.69
N LEU A 114 0.02 -19.31 -12.17
CA LEU A 114 -1.02 -18.54 -11.49
C LEU A 114 -1.47 -19.14 -10.15
N ASP A 115 -1.32 -20.45 -9.96
CA ASP A 115 -1.76 -21.16 -8.74
C ASP A 115 -0.74 -21.05 -7.60
N ARG A 116 0.56 -20.95 -7.92
CA ARG A 116 1.64 -20.84 -6.94
C ARG A 116 2.36 -19.50 -7.09
N TYR A 117 3.51 -19.51 -7.73
CA TYR A 117 4.36 -18.36 -8.03
C TYR A 117 5.53 -18.85 -8.87
N ASP A 118 6.09 -17.96 -9.68
CA ASP A 118 7.30 -18.23 -10.46
C ASP A 118 8.56 -17.85 -9.67
N ASP A 119 8.46 -16.84 -8.81
CA ASP A 119 9.49 -16.47 -7.83
C ASP A 119 8.81 -15.95 -6.54
N ARG A 120 9.43 -16.21 -5.39
CA ARG A 120 8.96 -15.73 -4.09
C ARG A 120 10.15 -15.40 -3.21
N LEU A 121 10.12 -14.19 -2.65
CA LEU A 121 11.04 -13.73 -1.63
C LEU A 121 10.27 -13.42 -0.35
N GLN A 122 10.60 -14.12 0.74
CA GLN A 122 10.05 -13.82 2.05
C GLN A 122 11.00 -12.90 2.80
N VAL A 123 10.52 -11.70 3.14
CA VAL A 123 11.31 -10.67 3.82
C VAL A 123 10.84 -10.53 5.27
N ALA A 124 11.72 -10.85 6.21
CA ALA A 124 11.47 -10.78 7.66
C ALA A 124 12.68 -10.23 8.43
N THR A 125 13.53 -9.43 7.77
CA THR A 125 14.68 -8.73 8.34
C THR A 125 14.32 -7.27 8.64
N ASN A 126 15.22 -6.51 9.27
CA ASN A 126 15.05 -5.08 9.54
C ASN A 126 14.53 -4.28 8.33
N LEU A 127 13.83 -3.18 8.60
CA LEU A 127 13.16 -2.38 7.58
C LEU A 127 14.15 -1.72 6.58
N ILE A 128 15.40 -1.48 6.98
CA ILE A 128 16.44 -0.88 6.12
C ILE A 128 16.82 -1.88 5.01
N GLU A 129 17.16 -3.10 5.36
CA GLU A 129 17.49 -4.17 4.39
C GLU A 129 16.23 -4.64 3.65
N SER A 130 15.07 -4.68 4.31
CA SER A 130 13.79 -5.00 3.66
C SER A 130 13.47 -4.08 2.51
N TYR A 131 13.73 -2.78 2.64
CA TYR A 131 13.52 -1.82 1.55
C TYR A 131 14.35 -2.19 0.32
N GLU A 132 15.62 -2.55 0.51
CA GLU A 132 16.53 -2.88 -0.60
C GLU A 132 16.14 -4.19 -1.28
N LEU A 133 15.87 -5.24 -0.49
CA LEU A 133 15.41 -6.53 -0.99
C LEU A 133 14.14 -6.42 -1.84
N LEU A 134 13.18 -5.59 -1.40
CA LEU A 134 11.94 -5.37 -2.15
C LEU A 134 12.17 -4.53 -3.41
N MET A 135 13.04 -3.51 -3.37
CA MET A 135 13.41 -2.73 -4.55
C MET A 135 14.09 -3.59 -5.61
N GLU A 136 15.02 -4.44 -5.20
CA GLU A 136 15.70 -5.42 -6.07
C GLU A 136 14.72 -6.42 -6.67
N PHE A 137 13.74 -6.89 -5.88
CA PHE A 137 12.71 -7.80 -6.38
C PHE A 137 11.84 -7.14 -7.47
N VAL A 138 11.44 -5.87 -7.28
CA VAL A 138 10.72 -5.13 -8.33
C VAL A 138 11.60 -4.92 -9.55
N ALA A 139 12.87 -4.54 -9.37
CA ALA A 139 13.82 -4.33 -10.47
C ALA A 139 14.05 -5.60 -11.30
N LYS A 140 14.13 -6.76 -10.64
CA LYS A 140 14.29 -8.06 -11.29
C LYS A 140 13.10 -8.44 -12.18
N HIS A 141 11.89 -8.08 -11.75
CA HIS A 141 10.64 -8.60 -12.34
C HIS A 141 9.82 -7.57 -13.12
N THR A 142 10.31 -6.34 -13.26
CA THR A 142 9.64 -5.28 -14.04
C THR A 142 10.61 -4.58 -14.97
N SER A 143 10.15 -4.23 -16.17
CA SER A 143 10.98 -3.52 -17.15
C SER A 143 11.21 -2.07 -16.75
N ASP A 144 12.40 -1.55 -17.01
CA ASP A 144 12.64 -0.11 -16.90
C ASP A 144 12.41 0.58 -18.25
N LYS A 145 11.65 1.68 -18.26
CA LYS A 145 11.39 2.48 -19.45
C LYS A 145 12.27 3.71 -19.39
N PHE A 146 13.01 3.99 -20.46
CA PHE A 146 13.82 5.21 -20.56
C PHE A 146 12.93 6.46 -20.44
N PHE A 147 13.26 7.34 -19.49
CA PHE A 147 12.57 8.61 -19.32
C PHE A 147 13.52 9.65 -18.72
N LEU A 148 13.39 10.89 -19.19
CA LEU A 148 14.13 12.03 -18.67
C LEU A 148 13.23 12.86 -17.76
N VAL A 149 13.66 13.08 -16.53
CA VAL A 149 13.07 14.09 -15.63
C VAL A 149 14.09 15.22 -15.51
N ASP A 150 13.73 16.42 -15.93
CA ASP A 150 14.61 17.61 -15.89
C ASP A 150 15.99 17.39 -16.57
N ASN A 151 16.00 16.74 -17.73
CA ASN A 151 17.20 16.33 -18.48
C ASN A 151 18.13 15.32 -17.77
N VAL A 152 17.67 14.72 -16.67
CA VAL A 152 18.38 13.65 -15.96
C VAL A 152 17.70 12.32 -16.25
N ASN A 153 18.50 11.32 -16.65
CA ASN A 153 18.02 9.96 -16.84
C ASN A 153 17.51 9.41 -15.49
N THR A 154 16.21 9.13 -15.42
CA THR A 154 15.54 8.75 -14.20
C THR A 154 14.68 7.52 -14.44
N SER A 155 14.91 6.48 -13.67
CA SER A 155 14.09 5.26 -13.71
C SER A 155 12.70 5.55 -13.15
N ILE A 156 11.69 5.61 -14.02
CA ILE A 156 10.29 5.76 -13.61
C ILE A 156 9.84 4.55 -12.79
N ARG A 157 10.36 3.36 -13.13
CA ARG A 157 10.16 2.13 -12.35
C ARG A 157 10.61 2.34 -10.90
N ASP A 158 11.82 2.86 -10.67
CA ASP A 158 12.32 3.09 -9.31
C ASP A 158 11.58 4.19 -8.56
N LEU A 159 11.12 5.24 -9.25
CA LEU A 159 10.29 6.27 -8.65
C LEU A 159 8.99 5.68 -8.11
N ILE A 160 8.29 4.87 -8.92
CA ILE A 160 7.05 4.20 -8.52
C ILE A 160 7.33 3.17 -7.42
N ALA A 161 8.35 2.33 -7.59
CA ALA A 161 8.71 1.28 -6.64
C ALA A 161 9.05 1.86 -5.27
N ARG A 162 9.77 2.98 -5.21
CA ARG A 162 10.06 3.71 -3.97
C ARG A 162 8.79 4.09 -3.22
N GLU A 163 7.79 4.62 -3.92
CA GLU A 163 6.53 5.00 -3.27
C GLU A 163 5.74 3.79 -2.78
N VAL A 164 5.67 2.73 -3.59
CA VAL A 164 4.94 1.50 -3.26
C VAL A 164 5.58 0.77 -2.07
N ILE A 165 6.92 0.64 -2.07
CA ILE A 165 7.69 -0.04 -1.03
C ILE A 165 7.78 0.83 0.23
N GLY A 166 7.99 2.14 0.07
CA GLY A 166 7.89 3.09 1.17
C GLY A 166 6.54 2.99 1.86
N ASN A 167 5.45 2.90 1.08
CA ASN A 167 4.11 2.78 1.64
C ASN A 167 3.93 1.50 2.46
N ILE A 168 4.28 0.33 1.91
CA ILE A 168 4.05 -0.97 2.56
C ILE A 168 4.90 -1.15 3.83
N LEU A 169 6.09 -0.53 3.90
CA LEU A 169 6.98 -0.61 5.07
C LEU A 169 6.62 0.43 6.14
N VAL A 170 6.25 1.66 5.73
CA VAL A 170 6.00 2.77 6.67
C VAL A 170 4.58 2.79 7.18
N HIS A 171 3.58 2.44 6.37
CA HIS A 171 2.15 2.60 6.72
C HIS A 171 1.45 1.31 7.17
N ARG A 172 2.21 0.23 7.36
CA ARG A 172 1.71 -1.04 7.90
C ARG A 172 1.46 -0.93 9.39
N ASP A 173 0.39 -1.56 9.86
CA ASP A 173 0.17 -1.79 11.28
C ASP A 173 0.94 -3.05 11.73
N PHE A 174 1.99 -2.86 12.53
CA PHE A 174 2.87 -3.92 13.02
C PHE A 174 2.27 -4.74 14.16
N SER A 175 1.08 -4.40 14.65
CA SER A 175 0.33 -5.23 15.61
C SER A 175 -0.44 -6.36 14.93
N SER A 176 -0.68 -6.25 13.63
CA SER A 176 -1.43 -7.23 12.86
C SER A 176 -0.53 -8.38 12.38
N ALA A 177 -1.03 -9.61 12.52
CA ALA A 177 -0.40 -10.80 11.95
C ALA A 177 -0.66 -10.97 10.44
N TYR A 178 -1.41 -10.06 9.81
CA TYR A 178 -1.65 -10.10 8.38
C TYR A 178 -0.32 -9.88 7.61
N PRO A 179 0.10 -10.84 6.77
CA PRO A 179 1.33 -10.70 6.00
C PRO A 179 1.17 -9.59 4.96
N ALA A 180 2.12 -8.68 4.91
CA ALA A 180 2.19 -7.70 3.84
C ALA A 180 2.60 -8.41 2.55
N LYS A 181 2.07 -7.99 1.40
CA LYS A 181 2.36 -8.63 0.12
C LYS A 181 2.78 -7.58 -0.90
N LEU A 182 3.81 -7.90 -1.66
CA LEU A 182 4.24 -7.22 -2.88
C LEU A 182 4.08 -8.23 -4.01
N ILE A 183 3.16 -7.99 -4.93
CA ILE A 183 2.80 -8.96 -5.97
C ILE A 183 3.10 -8.33 -7.33
N VAL A 184 3.95 -9.00 -8.10
CA VAL A 184 4.27 -8.64 -9.49
C VAL A 184 3.64 -9.68 -10.39
N GLU A 185 2.63 -9.26 -11.14
CA GLU A 185 1.96 -10.05 -12.18
C GLU A 185 2.37 -9.53 -13.56
N ARG A 186 1.91 -10.20 -14.62
CA ARG A 186 2.22 -9.82 -16.02
C ARG A 186 1.94 -8.35 -16.30
N ASP A 187 0.80 -7.89 -15.80
CA ASP A 187 0.19 -6.61 -16.16
C ASP A 187 0.16 -5.62 -14.98
N TRP A 188 0.50 -6.06 -13.77
CA TRP A 188 0.22 -5.34 -12.54
C TRP A 188 1.31 -5.49 -11.49
N LEU A 189 1.65 -4.38 -10.84
CA LEU A 189 2.36 -4.34 -9.56
C LEU A 189 1.35 -3.99 -8.46
N LYS A 190 1.20 -4.86 -7.47
CA LYS A 190 0.21 -4.72 -6.41
C LYS A 190 0.87 -4.80 -5.04
N THR A 191 0.33 -4.06 -4.08
CA THR A 191 0.65 -4.25 -2.66
C THR A 191 -0.60 -4.40 -1.83
N GLU A 192 -0.46 -5.17 -0.75
CA GLU A 192 -1.48 -5.32 0.28
C GLU A 192 -0.81 -5.27 1.65
N ASN A 193 -1.30 -4.42 2.56
CA ASN A 193 -0.91 -4.46 3.95
C ASN A 193 -2.06 -4.10 4.86
N TRP A 194 -2.08 -4.70 6.05
CA TRP A 194 -2.98 -4.25 7.09
C TRP A 194 -2.60 -2.84 7.53
N CYS A 195 -3.61 -2.03 7.79
CA CYS A 195 -3.43 -0.68 8.29
C CYS A 195 -4.58 -0.30 9.22
N VAL A 196 -4.43 0.81 9.94
CA VAL A 196 -5.57 1.47 10.58
C VAL A 196 -6.18 2.42 9.53
N PRO A 197 -7.35 2.09 8.93
CA PRO A 197 -7.99 2.99 7.97
C PRO A 197 -8.53 4.22 8.68
N ARG A 198 -8.35 5.38 8.05
CA ARG A 198 -9.02 6.63 8.49
C ARG A 198 -10.26 6.93 7.66
N ARG A 199 -10.28 6.46 6.43
CA ARG A 199 -11.43 6.45 5.53
C ARG A 199 -11.54 5.09 4.85
N HIS A 200 -12.72 4.80 4.32
CA HIS A 200 -12.96 3.61 3.51
C HIS A 200 -13.23 4.05 2.07
N GLY A 201 -12.58 3.40 1.11
CA GLY A 201 -12.80 3.63 -0.32
C GLY A 201 -11.54 4.06 -1.08
N ASN A 202 -11.77 4.51 -2.32
CA ASN A 202 -10.71 4.92 -3.23
C ASN A 202 -10.03 6.21 -2.76
N ILE A 203 -8.71 6.26 -2.86
CA ILE A 203 -7.91 7.46 -2.63
C ILE A 203 -7.65 8.16 -3.96
N MET A 204 -8.24 9.34 -4.14
CA MET A 204 -7.99 10.19 -5.30
C MET A 204 -6.84 11.19 -5.03
N SER A 205 -6.25 11.75 -6.10
CA SER A 205 -5.07 12.62 -6.01
C SER A 205 -5.29 13.94 -5.28
N ASP A 206 -6.53 14.44 -5.30
CA ASP A 206 -7.00 15.71 -4.74
C ASP A 206 -7.62 15.58 -3.34
N GLU A 207 -8.05 14.37 -2.97
CA GLU A 207 -8.73 14.09 -1.69
C GLU A 207 -7.78 13.59 -0.58
N PHE A 208 -6.47 13.63 -0.77
CA PHE A 208 -5.52 13.06 0.20
C PHE A 208 -5.14 14.05 1.30
N THR A 209 -5.57 13.79 2.54
CA THR A 209 -5.01 14.44 3.73
C THR A 209 -3.85 13.60 4.28
N PRO A 210 -2.61 14.12 4.22
CA PRO A 210 -1.44 13.39 4.69
C PRO A 210 -1.45 13.16 6.20
N TYR A 211 -1.51 11.89 6.62
CA TYR A 211 -1.34 11.50 8.01
C TYR A 211 -0.36 10.32 8.13
N PRO A 212 0.73 10.46 8.90
CA PRO A 212 1.67 9.37 9.11
C PRO A 212 1.04 8.33 10.05
N LYS A 213 0.86 7.09 9.58
CA LYS A 213 0.35 6.00 10.43
C LYS A 213 1.38 5.58 11.47
N ASN A 214 2.66 5.59 11.09
CA ASN A 214 3.81 5.33 11.96
C ASN A 214 4.80 6.51 11.90
N PRO A 215 4.63 7.57 12.72
CA PRO A 215 5.44 8.78 12.64
C PRO A 215 6.95 8.55 12.81
N LEU A 216 7.37 7.70 13.76
CA LEU A 216 8.79 7.41 13.99
C LEU A 216 9.47 6.78 12.77
N ILE A 217 8.86 5.73 12.21
CA ILE A 217 9.39 5.03 11.04
C ILE A 217 9.35 5.97 9.82
N GLN A 218 8.28 6.74 9.64
CA GLN A 218 8.16 7.71 8.55
C GLN A 218 9.25 8.77 8.60
N GLN A 219 9.51 9.36 9.77
CA GLN A 219 10.54 10.38 9.96
C GLN A 219 11.93 9.80 9.68
N PHE A 220 12.22 8.59 10.17
CA PHE A 220 13.48 7.93 9.91
C PHE A 220 13.69 7.70 8.40
N PHE A 221 12.71 7.12 7.71
CA PHE A 221 12.76 6.88 6.26
C PHE A 221 12.88 8.17 5.45
N ALA A 222 12.26 9.26 5.90
CA ALA A 222 12.40 10.58 5.28
C ALA A 222 13.83 11.13 5.42
N ASN A 223 14.43 11.02 6.61
CA ASN A 223 15.81 11.48 6.86
C ASN A 223 16.84 10.74 6.01
N ILE A 224 16.64 9.44 5.77
CA ILE A 224 17.51 8.63 4.91
C ILE A 224 17.12 8.69 3.41
N GLY A 225 16.15 9.52 3.03
CA GLY A 225 15.74 9.70 1.63
C GLY A 225 15.09 8.49 0.96
N ARG A 226 14.46 7.60 1.75
CA ARG A 226 13.75 6.41 1.24
C ARG A 226 12.23 6.60 1.11
N THR A 227 11.70 7.64 1.75
CA THR A 227 10.34 8.13 1.49
C THR A 227 10.35 9.65 1.36
N ASP A 228 9.45 10.19 0.54
CA ASP A 228 9.26 11.64 0.46
C ASP A 228 8.41 12.16 1.64
N THR A 229 8.27 13.49 1.75
CA THR A 229 7.47 14.14 2.80
C THR A 229 6.01 13.72 2.72
N ILE A 230 5.32 13.70 3.87
CA ILE A 230 3.96 13.15 4.01
C ILE A 230 3.02 13.74 2.93
N GLY A 231 2.42 12.87 2.11
CA GLY A 231 1.44 13.23 1.07
C GLY A 231 1.96 13.50 -0.33
N SER A 232 3.28 13.51 -0.52
CA SER A 232 3.88 13.52 -1.85
C SER A 232 3.78 12.16 -2.55
N GLY A 233 3.78 11.04 -1.81
CA GLY A 233 3.83 9.71 -2.43
C GLY A 233 2.62 9.35 -3.29
N VAL A 234 1.40 9.68 -2.84
CA VAL A 234 0.19 9.52 -3.65
C VAL A 234 0.28 10.38 -4.93
N ARG A 235 0.74 11.62 -4.80
CA ARG A 235 0.91 12.52 -5.96
C ARG A 235 1.95 12.00 -6.94
N ASN A 236 3.08 11.47 -6.45
CA ASN A 236 4.11 10.85 -7.25
C ASN A 236 3.56 9.63 -8.02
N LEU A 237 2.80 8.75 -7.36
CA LEU A 237 2.14 7.63 -8.03
C LEU A 237 1.22 8.10 -9.15
N TYR A 238 0.37 9.11 -8.91
CA TYR A 238 -0.52 9.66 -9.94
C TYR A 238 0.23 10.39 -11.06
N LYS A 239 1.40 10.96 -10.78
CA LYS A 239 2.26 11.62 -11.77
C LYS A 239 3.00 10.62 -12.67
N TYR A 240 3.59 9.58 -12.08
CA TYR A 240 4.52 8.69 -12.79
C TYR A 240 3.85 7.45 -13.39
N THR A 241 2.75 6.96 -12.81
CA THR A 241 2.03 5.79 -13.36
C THR A 241 1.56 5.99 -14.80
N PRO A 242 0.96 7.14 -15.20
CA PRO A 242 0.57 7.35 -16.59
C PRO A 242 1.76 7.34 -17.55
N ILE A 243 2.93 7.79 -17.10
CA ILE A 243 4.16 7.80 -17.90
C ILE A 243 4.65 6.35 -18.09
N TYR A 244 4.67 5.56 -17.02
CA TYR A 244 5.11 4.18 -17.06
C TYR A 244 4.18 3.27 -17.89
N SER A 245 2.87 3.43 -17.72
CA SER A 245 1.84 2.54 -18.27
C SER A 245 1.12 3.07 -19.51
N GLU A 246 1.62 4.15 -20.14
CA GLU A 246 1.04 4.78 -21.33
C GLU A 246 -0.43 5.23 -21.12
N GLY A 247 -0.64 5.97 -20.04
CA GLY A 247 -1.92 6.60 -19.71
C GLY A 247 -2.81 5.81 -18.76
N GLY A 248 -2.27 4.80 -18.08
CA GLY A 248 -2.91 4.17 -16.92
C GLY A 248 -2.89 5.06 -15.68
N LYS A 249 -3.69 4.70 -14.68
CA LYS A 249 -3.75 5.39 -13.38
C LYS A 249 -3.51 4.39 -12.27
N PRO A 250 -2.88 4.80 -11.15
CA PRO A 250 -2.76 3.93 -10.00
C PRO A 250 -4.15 3.76 -9.36
N GLU A 251 -4.40 2.61 -8.76
CA GLU A 251 -5.58 2.37 -7.93
C GLU A 251 -5.14 2.23 -6.48
N LEU A 252 -5.62 3.12 -5.62
CA LEU A 252 -5.32 3.12 -4.19
C LEU A 252 -6.64 2.94 -3.45
N PHE A 253 -6.75 1.88 -2.67
CA PHE A 253 -7.96 1.56 -1.92
C PHE A 253 -7.62 1.46 -0.44
N GLU A 254 -8.30 2.27 0.38
CA GLU A 254 -8.15 2.27 1.82
C GLU A 254 -9.33 1.55 2.48
N ASP A 255 -8.98 0.55 3.28
CA ASP A 255 -9.86 -0.24 4.14
C ASP A 255 -8.94 -0.85 5.22
N ASP A 256 -9.44 -1.81 5.98
CA ASP A 256 -8.64 -2.64 6.89
C ASP A 256 -7.35 -3.18 6.23
N VAL A 257 -7.47 -3.56 4.95
CA VAL A 257 -6.33 -3.86 4.08
C VAL A 257 -6.16 -2.72 3.09
N PHE A 258 -5.06 -1.99 3.23
CA PHE A 258 -4.64 -1.00 2.24
C PHE A 258 -4.09 -1.68 1.00
N LYS A 259 -4.56 -1.25 -0.17
CA LYS A 259 -4.14 -1.82 -1.46
C LYS A 259 -3.67 -0.73 -2.42
N ILE A 260 -2.53 -0.97 -3.06
CA ILE A 260 -2.08 -0.20 -4.22
C ILE A 260 -2.02 -1.16 -5.41
N SER A 261 -2.54 -0.75 -6.56
CA SER A 261 -2.39 -1.46 -7.83
C SER A 261 -1.89 -0.50 -8.91
N ILE A 262 -0.76 -0.82 -9.50
CA ILE A 262 -0.09 -0.06 -10.56
C ILE A 262 -0.12 -0.88 -11.85
N PRO A 263 -0.75 -0.39 -12.93
CA PRO A 263 -0.65 -1.03 -14.24
C PRO A 263 0.80 -0.96 -14.74
N LEU A 264 1.33 -2.07 -15.26
CA LEU A 264 2.70 -2.14 -15.77
C LEU A 264 2.80 -1.85 -17.27
N ASN A 265 1.69 -1.95 -18.01
CA ASN A 265 1.65 -1.75 -19.45
C ASN A 265 0.32 -1.14 -19.93
N LYS A 266 0.28 -0.83 -21.23
CA LYS A 266 -0.89 -0.21 -21.87
C LYS A 266 -2.12 -1.11 -21.85
N ILE A 267 -1.96 -2.43 -22.01
CA ILE A 267 -3.07 -3.39 -22.00
C ILE A 267 -3.76 -3.39 -20.63
N ALA A 268 -2.96 -3.40 -19.56
CA ALA A 268 -3.44 -3.25 -18.19
C ALA A 268 -4.21 -1.93 -18.03
N ALA A 269 -3.63 -0.82 -18.48
CA ALA A 269 -4.25 0.50 -18.41
C ALA A 269 -5.58 0.60 -19.17
N GLU A 270 -5.68 -0.01 -20.35
CA GLU A 270 -6.90 -0.06 -21.17
C GLU A 270 -7.96 -0.95 -20.53
N SER A 271 -7.59 -2.10 -19.97
CA SER A 271 -8.54 -3.00 -19.27
C SER A 271 -9.26 -2.30 -18.11
N VAL A 272 -8.55 -1.43 -17.38
CA VAL A 272 -9.15 -0.62 -16.31
C VAL A 272 -10.11 0.42 -16.86
N LYS A 273 -9.73 1.10 -17.94
CA LYS A 273 -10.59 2.11 -18.59
C LYS A 273 -11.87 1.46 -19.08
N GLU A 274 -11.80 0.32 -19.76
CA GLU A 274 -12.97 -0.45 -20.21
C GLU A 274 -13.82 -0.98 -19.05
N SER A 275 -13.20 -1.29 -17.90
CA SER A 275 -13.94 -1.70 -16.70
C SER A 275 -14.70 -0.56 -16.03
N LYS A 276 -14.26 0.70 -16.22
CA LYS A 276 -14.82 1.92 -15.64
C LYS A 276 -15.73 2.70 -16.60
N THR A 277 -15.79 2.33 -17.88
CA THR A 277 -16.69 2.91 -18.86
C THR A 277 -17.75 1.92 -19.30
N LEU A 278 -18.94 2.44 -19.60
CA LEU A 278 -19.98 1.65 -20.24
C LEU A 278 -19.62 1.46 -21.71
N SER A 279 -19.69 0.23 -22.19
CA SER A 279 -19.67 -0.04 -23.63
C SER A 279 -20.88 0.60 -24.31
N LYS A 280 -20.89 0.75 -25.64
CA LYS A 280 -22.04 1.30 -26.38
C LYS A 280 -23.35 0.57 -26.04
N ARG A 281 -23.28 -0.75 -25.82
CA ARG A 281 -24.44 -1.57 -25.44
C ARG A 281 -24.86 -1.29 -24.00
N GLU A 282 -23.92 -1.30 -23.07
CA GLU A 282 -24.18 -1.02 -21.65
C GLU A 282 -24.72 0.40 -21.44
N GLN A 283 -24.22 1.37 -22.20
CA GLN A 283 -24.73 2.74 -22.20
C GLN A 283 -26.18 2.78 -22.70
N LYS A 284 -26.49 2.11 -23.82
CA LYS A 284 -27.88 2.00 -24.31
C LYS A 284 -28.80 1.36 -23.26
N ILE A 285 -28.34 0.32 -22.55
CA ILE A 285 -29.10 -0.30 -21.45
C ILE A 285 -29.31 0.70 -20.30
N TYR A 286 -28.28 1.45 -19.91
CA TYR A 286 -28.38 2.46 -18.86
C TYR A 286 -29.32 3.62 -19.24
N ASP A 287 -29.28 4.06 -20.49
CA ASP A 287 -30.19 5.08 -21.02
C ASP A 287 -31.65 4.58 -20.97
N MET A 288 -31.89 3.32 -21.35
CA MET A 288 -33.21 2.67 -21.21
C MET A 288 -33.68 2.60 -19.74
N ILE A 289 -32.77 2.40 -18.78
CA ILE A 289 -33.10 2.42 -17.34
C ILE A 289 -33.48 3.84 -16.91
N CYS A 290 -32.76 4.86 -17.39
CA CYS A 290 -33.05 6.27 -17.10
C CYS A 290 -34.40 6.71 -17.68
N GLU A 291 -34.74 6.23 -18.88
CA GLU A 291 -36.00 6.53 -19.56
C GLU A 291 -37.20 5.77 -18.98
N ASN A 292 -36.97 4.56 -18.47
CA ASN A 292 -38.01 3.70 -17.91
C ASN A 292 -37.55 2.99 -16.63
N ILE A 293 -37.92 3.55 -15.48
CA ILE A 293 -37.62 2.95 -14.16
C ILE A 293 -38.28 1.58 -13.94
N HIS A 294 -39.23 1.17 -14.76
CA HIS A 294 -39.86 -0.16 -14.73
C HIS A 294 -39.32 -1.11 -15.81
N LEU A 295 -38.14 -0.81 -16.38
CA LEU A 295 -37.53 -1.61 -17.42
C LEU A 295 -37.34 -3.07 -16.98
N SER A 296 -37.96 -3.99 -17.73
CA SER A 296 -37.86 -5.43 -17.53
C SER A 296 -36.68 -6.04 -18.31
N VAL A 297 -36.21 -7.20 -17.84
CA VAL A 297 -35.14 -7.95 -18.50
C VAL A 297 -35.55 -8.36 -19.92
N GLU A 298 -36.81 -8.75 -20.11
CA GLU A 298 -37.39 -9.18 -21.39
C GLU A 298 -37.38 -8.05 -22.43
N GLN A 299 -37.66 -6.81 -22.01
CA GLN A 299 -37.61 -5.64 -22.89
C GLN A 299 -36.17 -5.37 -23.38
N VAL A 300 -35.17 -5.50 -22.51
CA VAL A 300 -33.76 -5.34 -22.90
C VAL A 300 -33.31 -6.45 -23.83
N MET A 301 -33.73 -7.69 -23.58
CA MET A 301 -33.43 -8.82 -24.48
C MET A 301 -34.00 -8.60 -25.87
N ALA A 302 -35.26 -8.15 -25.96
CA ALA A 302 -35.94 -7.92 -27.24
C ALA A 302 -35.34 -6.75 -28.03
N GLU A 303 -35.01 -5.64 -27.35
CA GLU A 303 -34.48 -4.43 -27.98
C GLU A 303 -33.03 -4.57 -28.48
N LEU A 304 -32.23 -5.41 -27.82
CA LEU A 304 -30.80 -5.56 -28.12
C LEU A 304 -30.42 -6.90 -28.74
N ASP A 305 -31.39 -7.81 -28.90
CA ASP A 305 -31.21 -9.18 -29.39
C ASP A 305 -30.08 -9.92 -28.63
N ILE A 306 -30.17 -9.92 -27.29
CA ILE A 306 -29.17 -10.53 -26.41
C ILE A 306 -29.79 -11.52 -25.43
N SER A 307 -28.97 -12.50 -25.01
CA SER A 307 -29.38 -13.48 -24.01
C SER A 307 -29.61 -12.85 -22.63
N ARG A 308 -30.50 -13.46 -21.85
CA ARG A 308 -30.73 -13.10 -20.43
C ARG A 308 -29.43 -13.07 -19.61
N ALA A 309 -28.51 -14.01 -19.87
CA ALA A 309 -27.21 -14.07 -19.18
C ALA A 309 -26.32 -12.86 -19.50
N THR A 310 -26.37 -12.37 -20.74
CA THR A 310 -25.67 -11.15 -21.16
C THR A 310 -26.28 -9.92 -20.48
N VAL A 311 -27.61 -9.81 -20.41
CA VAL A 311 -28.28 -8.70 -19.71
C VAL A 311 -27.87 -8.62 -18.25
N PHE A 312 -27.88 -9.74 -17.51
CA PHE A 312 -27.45 -9.75 -16.11
C PHE A 312 -25.97 -9.39 -15.92
N ARG A 313 -25.11 -9.78 -16.85
CA ARG A 313 -23.69 -9.40 -16.83
C ARG A 313 -23.54 -7.89 -17.02
N ASP A 314 -24.24 -7.32 -17.99
CA ASP A 314 -24.21 -5.90 -18.31
C ASP A 314 -24.82 -5.08 -17.14
N TYR A 315 -25.93 -5.53 -16.54
CA TYR A 315 -26.50 -4.92 -15.33
C TYR A 315 -25.53 -4.92 -14.15
N ALA A 316 -24.80 -6.01 -13.92
CA ALA A 316 -23.80 -6.06 -12.85
C ALA A 316 -22.68 -5.03 -13.05
N LYS A 317 -22.29 -4.77 -14.29
CA LYS A 317 -21.29 -3.75 -14.63
C LYS A 317 -21.88 -2.33 -14.55
N ILE A 318 -23.09 -2.11 -15.06
CA ILE A 318 -23.83 -0.85 -14.96
C ILE A 318 -23.98 -0.46 -13.48
N LYS A 319 -24.50 -1.36 -12.64
CA LYS A 319 -24.60 -1.14 -11.19
C LYS A 319 -23.29 -0.73 -10.55
N ARG A 320 -22.18 -1.37 -10.96
CA ARG A 320 -20.85 -1.06 -10.42
C ARG A 320 -20.35 0.33 -10.83
N ILE A 321 -20.68 0.78 -12.05
CA ILE A 321 -20.17 2.04 -12.61
C ILE A 321 -21.08 3.23 -12.27
N THR A 322 -22.40 3.05 -12.36
CA THR A 322 -23.38 4.14 -12.21
C THR A 322 -24.08 4.15 -10.87
N GLY A 323 -24.06 3.04 -10.12
CA GLY A 323 -24.85 2.88 -8.89
C GLY A 323 -26.26 2.32 -9.12
N ALA A 324 -26.72 2.28 -10.37
CA ALA A 324 -28.08 1.88 -10.70
C ALA A 324 -28.39 0.45 -10.25
N SER A 325 -29.48 0.25 -9.52
CA SER A 325 -29.85 -1.03 -8.94
C SER A 325 -31.35 -1.27 -9.01
N TYR A 326 -31.73 -2.52 -9.29
CA TYR A 326 -33.12 -2.94 -9.36
C TYR A 326 -33.62 -3.44 -8.01
N ASP A 327 -34.71 -2.85 -7.51
CA ASP A 327 -35.42 -3.31 -6.32
C ASP A 327 -36.52 -4.29 -6.71
N LYS A 328 -36.41 -5.52 -6.21
CA LYS A 328 -37.36 -6.61 -6.49
C LYS A 328 -38.70 -6.42 -5.79
N ASN A 329 -38.75 -5.69 -4.68
CA ASN A 329 -39.97 -5.47 -3.91
C ASN A 329 -40.87 -4.44 -4.58
N THR A 330 -40.28 -3.37 -5.11
CA THR A 330 -41.00 -2.29 -5.80
C THR A 330 -41.04 -2.47 -7.32
N SER A 331 -40.30 -3.44 -7.86
CA SER A 331 -40.15 -3.68 -9.31
C SER A 331 -39.70 -2.43 -10.07
N THR A 332 -38.79 -1.65 -9.45
CA THR A 332 -38.27 -0.40 -10.00
C THR A 332 -36.75 -0.34 -9.94
N TRP A 333 -36.15 0.40 -10.88
CA TRP A 333 -34.76 0.82 -10.82
C TRP A 333 -34.58 2.04 -9.93
N THR A 334 -33.56 1.99 -9.10
CA THR A 334 -33.00 3.12 -8.35
C THR A 334 -31.72 3.52 -9.06
N LEU A 335 -31.61 4.78 -9.48
CA LEU A 335 -30.45 5.31 -10.21
C LEU A 335 -29.34 5.76 -9.25
#